data_AF-A0A947YTP5-F1
#
_entry.id   AF-A0A947YTP5-F1
#
_cell.length_a   1.000
_cell.length_b   1.000
_cell.length_c   1.000
_cell.angle_alpha   90.00
_cell.angle_beta   90.00
_cell.angle_gamma   90.00
#
_symmetry.space_group_name_H-M   'P 1'
#
loop_
_entity.id
_entity.type
_entity.pdbx_description
1 polymer ?
#
loop_
_entity_poly.entity_id
_entity_poly.type
_entity_poly.pdbx_seq_one_letter_code
_entity_poly.pdbx_strand_id
1 'polypeptide(L)'
;MGCADLPDPFGGQDYQFDGIAPSYTDNGDGTVTDNVTGLMWVQTPDMDGDGVIDASDKLTWPEIQTYVNTLNASNFAGYSDWRLPHIKELYSLINFNGTDPSSGVETNLVPFINDDVFGFAWGDTASGERTIDSQYASSTVYVSTEAGELLFGVNFADGRIKGYGVQMGSSFKTFLLLCVRGNDAYGINSFTDNGDGTVSDAATGLMWSRDDSGEGMNWEEALAYAQEKNAENWLGYNDWRVPSVKELHSIVDYSRSPDTTSSAAISSVFNVTTITNERNETDYPWYWSSTTHKSSNGTGSAASYVAFGRALGYMNSQWIDVHGAGAQRSDPKNGDPADYPTGFGPQGDAIRIFNYVRLVRGGASWNASVSAGVNCGNETCDADESVETCPEDCKAAAVCGNGMCEEGETPESCSTDCTNAQCGNGSCDTGETMESCPEDCSEGPVSCEVEADCDAPDACPDEAALGCTCSETPDGQSACIPQCNTADDCPPGPGGITLECNPQGICVPSGM
;
A
#
# COMPACT_ATOMS: atom_id res chain seq x y z
N MET A 1 10.44 52.43 7.69
CA MET A 1 10.06 51.66 6.49
C MET A 1 10.74 50.32 6.63
N GLY A 2 10.02 49.35 7.21
CA GLY A 2 10.53 47.99 7.43
C GLY A 2 10.20 47.13 6.22
N CYS A 3 11.12 46.23 5.86
CA CYS A 3 10.93 45.18 4.86
C CYS A 3 9.92 44.13 5.34
N ALA A 4 8.64 44.48 5.37
CA ALA A 4 7.56 43.52 5.22
C ALA A 4 7.06 43.65 3.78
N ASP A 5 6.80 42.51 3.13
CA ASP A 5 6.19 42.40 1.78
C ASP A 5 7.14 42.32 0.57
N LEU A 6 8.22 41.55 0.66
CA LEU A 6 8.69 40.83 -0.53
C LEU A 6 8.38 39.33 -0.32
N PRO A 7 7.71 38.66 -1.29
CA PRO A 7 7.58 37.20 -1.25
C PRO A 7 8.98 36.60 -1.17
N ASP A 8 9.21 35.70 -0.21
CA ASP A 8 10.38 34.83 -0.28
C ASP A 8 10.21 33.96 -1.52
N PRO A 9 11.06 34.07 -2.56
CA PRO A 9 10.93 33.27 -3.78
C PRO A 9 11.02 31.76 -3.48
N PHE A 10 11.57 31.39 -2.33
CA PHE A 10 11.63 30.01 -1.86
C PHE A 10 10.73 29.74 -0.63
N GLY A 11 9.71 30.58 -0.42
CA GLY A 11 8.65 30.34 0.55
C GLY A 11 7.66 29.27 0.05
N GLY A 12 7.33 28.29 0.89
CA GLY A 12 6.55 27.09 0.56
C GLY A 12 7.36 25.78 0.60
N GLN A 13 8.55 25.78 1.18
CA GLN A 13 9.34 24.56 1.38
C GLN A 13 8.78 23.70 2.51
N ASP A 14 9.00 22.39 2.46
CA ASP A 14 8.49 21.47 3.48
C ASP A 14 8.97 21.81 4.90
N TYR A 15 10.19 22.35 5.07
CA TYR A 15 10.67 22.81 6.39
C TYR A 15 9.82 23.92 7.03
N GLN A 16 8.98 24.61 6.25
CA GLN A 16 8.10 25.69 6.72
C GLN A 16 6.70 25.18 7.11
N PHE A 17 6.42 23.90 6.92
CA PHE A 17 5.18 23.25 7.33
C PHE A 17 5.46 22.25 8.44
N ASP A 18 4.52 22.13 9.38
CA ASP A 18 4.59 21.09 10.39
C ASP A 18 4.37 19.73 9.73
N GLY A 19 5.41 18.88 9.78
CA GLY A 19 5.36 17.49 9.33
C GLY A 19 5.49 16.52 10.50
N ILE A 20 5.16 15.26 10.25
CA ILE A 20 5.37 14.21 11.24
C ILE A 20 6.88 13.90 11.33
N ALA A 21 7.46 14.22 12.48
CA ALA A 21 8.86 13.92 12.74
C ALA A 21 9.05 12.40 12.96
N PRO A 22 10.14 11.79 12.48
CA PRO A 22 10.46 10.40 12.79
C PRO A 22 10.53 10.18 14.30
N SER A 23 9.94 9.09 14.77
CA SER A 23 9.95 8.71 16.18
C SER A 23 10.23 7.23 16.29
N TYR A 24 11.33 6.88 16.96
CA TYR A 24 11.80 5.50 17.06
C TYR A 24 12.00 5.08 18.51
N THR A 25 11.82 3.80 18.77
CA THR A 25 12.12 3.15 20.05
C THR A 25 13.01 1.94 19.79
N ASP A 26 14.24 2.00 20.27
CA ASP A 26 15.12 0.83 20.35
C ASP A 26 14.60 -0.10 21.45
N ASN A 27 14.22 -1.32 21.07
CA ASN A 27 13.64 -2.30 21.98
C ASN A 27 14.71 -3.06 22.80
N GLY A 28 15.99 -2.88 22.51
CA GLY A 28 17.11 -3.49 23.22
C GLY A 28 17.33 -4.98 22.90
N ASP A 29 16.65 -5.50 21.87
CA ASP A 29 16.68 -6.89 21.41
C ASP A 29 17.13 -7.04 19.95
N GLY A 30 17.70 -5.96 19.37
CA GLY A 30 18.07 -5.88 17.96
C GLY A 30 16.93 -5.44 17.04
N THR A 31 15.83 -4.92 17.60
CA THR A 31 14.71 -4.33 16.85
C THR A 31 14.45 -2.88 17.20
N VAL A 32 13.86 -2.16 16.27
CA VAL A 32 13.45 -0.75 16.40
C VAL A 32 11.98 -0.63 16.03
N THR A 33 11.16 -0.09 16.94
CA THR A 33 9.77 0.29 16.65
C THR A 33 9.73 1.70 16.08
N ASP A 34 9.10 1.88 14.92
CA ASP A 34 8.72 3.17 14.37
C ASP A 34 7.35 3.57 14.91
N ASN A 35 7.34 4.55 15.80
CA ASN A 35 6.13 5.03 16.49
C ASN A 35 5.21 5.85 15.58
N VAL A 36 5.66 6.25 14.39
CA VAL A 36 4.85 6.96 13.40
C VAL A 36 4.08 5.97 12.53
N THR A 37 4.78 4.93 12.05
CA THR A 37 4.20 3.97 11.11
C THR A 37 3.61 2.76 11.82
N GLY A 38 3.93 2.51 13.09
CA GLY A 38 3.55 1.27 13.79
C GLY A 38 4.30 0.04 13.30
N LEU A 39 5.31 0.22 12.44
CA LEU A 39 6.17 -0.85 11.95
C LEU A 39 7.28 -1.15 12.96
N MET A 40 7.75 -2.39 12.98
CA MET A 40 8.93 -2.81 13.73
C MET A 40 9.98 -3.36 12.78
N TRP A 41 11.22 -2.93 12.96
CA TRP A 41 12.33 -3.17 12.05
C TRP A 41 13.45 -3.95 12.73
N VAL A 42 14.14 -4.80 11.98
CA VAL A 42 15.49 -5.24 12.36
C VAL A 42 16.40 -4.00 12.38
N GLN A 43 17.19 -3.86 13.44
CA GLN A 43 17.92 -2.62 13.73
C GLN A 43 19.13 -2.38 12.82
N THR A 44 19.80 -3.45 12.36
CA THR A 44 21.06 -3.36 11.64
C THR A 44 21.05 -4.25 10.40
N PRO A 45 21.71 -3.80 9.30
CA PRO A 45 21.94 -4.64 8.14
C PRO A 45 23.21 -5.52 8.26
N ASP A 46 23.84 -5.58 9.44
CA ASP A 46 24.93 -6.54 9.74
C ASP A 46 24.37 -7.98 9.73
N MET A 47 24.69 -8.74 8.70
CA MET A 47 24.12 -10.07 8.41
C MET A 47 24.96 -11.21 8.96
N ASP A 48 26.26 -11.01 9.17
CA ASP A 48 27.16 -12.04 9.69
C ASP A 48 27.46 -11.90 11.19
N GLY A 49 27.05 -10.77 11.79
CA GLY A 49 27.08 -10.49 13.22
C GLY A 49 28.48 -10.16 13.74
N ASP A 50 29.39 -9.73 12.86
CA ASP A 50 30.75 -9.36 13.26
C ASP A 50 30.87 -7.93 13.83
N GLY A 51 29.79 -7.15 13.75
CA GLY A 51 29.68 -5.78 14.23
C GLY A 51 30.18 -4.72 13.24
N VAL A 52 30.46 -5.09 12.00
CA VAL A 52 30.90 -4.23 10.91
C VAL A 52 29.93 -4.41 9.74
N ILE A 53 29.43 -3.30 9.21
CA ILE A 53 28.59 -3.34 8.00
C ILE A 53 29.50 -3.07 6.79
N ASP A 54 29.71 -4.08 5.95
CA ASP A 54 30.54 -4.01 4.74
C ASP A 54 29.96 -4.79 3.54
N ALA A 55 30.80 -5.09 2.55
CA ALA A 55 30.38 -5.81 1.35
C ALA A 55 29.92 -7.26 1.63
N SER A 56 30.36 -7.86 2.74
CA SER A 56 30.05 -9.23 3.17
C SER A 56 28.61 -9.37 3.67
N ASP A 57 28.00 -8.29 4.13
CA ASP A 57 26.61 -8.25 4.59
C ASP A 57 25.58 -8.19 3.46
N LYS A 58 26.05 -8.00 2.22
CA LYS A 58 25.15 -7.84 1.09
C LYS A 58 24.70 -9.19 0.56
N LEU A 59 23.39 -9.35 0.42
CA LEU A 59 22.76 -10.58 -0.01
C LEU A 59 22.26 -10.48 -1.45
N THR A 60 22.42 -11.55 -2.22
CA THR A 60 21.74 -11.71 -3.51
C THR A 60 20.24 -11.93 -3.33
N TRP A 61 19.46 -11.73 -4.39
CA TRP A 61 18.01 -11.95 -4.34
C TRP A 61 17.59 -13.33 -3.79
N PRO A 62 18.20 -14.47 -4.20
CA PRO A 62 17.91 -15.77 -3.59
C PRO A 62 18.33 -15.90 -2.11
N GLU A 63 19.42 -15.24 -1.71
CA GLU A 63 19.91 -15.25 -0.33
C GLU A 63 18.99 -14.46 0.60
N ILE A 64 18.41 -13.34 0.14
CA ILE A 64 17.42 -12.55 0.89
C ILE A 64 16.25 -13.43 1.34
N GLN A 65 15.68 -14.22 0.42
CA GLN A 65 14.56 -15.11 0.76
C GLN A 65 14.96 -16.18 1.80
N THR A 66 16.20 -16.66 1.72
CA THR A 66 16.74 -17.63 2.67
C THR A 66 16.95 -17.00 4.05
N TYR A 67 17.43 -15.75 4.09
CA TYR A 67 17.61 -14.99 5.31
C TYR A 67 16.28 -14.74 6.04
N VAL A 68 15.26 -14.24 5.34
CA VAL A 68 13.93 -14.00 5.94
C VAL A 68 13.35 -15.28 6.55
N ASN A 69 13.45 -16.42 5.83
CA ASN A 69 13.00 -17.72 6.35
C ASN A 69 13.78 -18.15 7.59
N THR A 70 15.09 -17.89 7.63
CA THR A 70 15.95 -18.22 8.77
C THR A 70 15.62 -17.35 9.98
N LEU A 71 15.42 -16.04 9.76
CA LEU A 71 15.03 -15.08 10.78
C LEU A 71 13.74 -15.52 11.48
N ASN A 72 12.71 -15.88 10.69
CA ASN A 72 11.44 -16.38 11.20
C ASN A 72 11.54 -17.74 11.90
N ALA A 73 12.31 -18.68 11.33
CA ALA A 73 12.52 -19.99 11.96
C ALA A 73 13.27 -19.89 13.30
N SER A 74 14.11 -18.87 13.47
CA SER A 74 14.81 -18.60 14.73
C SER A 74 13.96 -17.91 15.79
N ASN A 75 12.74 -17.47 15.44
CA ASN A 75 11.89 -16.62 16.26
C ASN A 75 12.62 -15.37 16.77
N PHE A 76 13.31 -14.67 15.85
CA PHE A 76 14.15 -13.52 16.17
C PHE A 76 13.36 -12.44 16.92
N ALA A 77 13.94 -11.95 18.03
CA ALA A 77 13.29 -11.02 18.97
C ALA A 77 11.90 -11.50 19.48
N GLY A 78 11.64 -12.81 19.44
CA GLY A 78 10.36 -13.39 19.85
C GLY A 78 9.30 -13.45 18.74
N TYR A 79 9.65 -13.12 17.50
CA TYR A 79 8.71 -13.00 16.37
C TYR A 79 9.09 -13.87 15.18
N SER A 80 8.09 -14.26 14.39
CA SER A 80 8.22 -15.20 13.25
C SER A 80 7.46 -14.77 11.99
N ASP A 81 7.09 -13.50 11.92
CA ASP A 81 6.35 -12.81 10.86
C ASP A 81 7.18 -11.70 10.18
N TRP A 82 8.51 -11.78 10.28
CA TRP A 82 9.42 -10.87 9.58
C TRP A 82 9.31 -11.04 8.07
N ARG A 83 9.37 -9.92 7.35
CA ARG A 83 9.30 -9.87 5.89
C ARG A 83 10.25 -8.82 5.32
N LEU A 84 10.55 -8.97 4.03
CA LEU A 84 11.19 -7.93 3.23
C LEU A 84 10.19 -6.77 3.08
N PRO A 85 10.55 -5.52 3.45
CA PRO A 85 9.66 -4.37 3.31
C PRO A 85 9.28 -4.14 1.85
N HIS A 86 8.06 -3.68 1.60
CA HIS A 86 7.77 -3.04 0.32
C HIS A 86 8.34 -1.62 0.29
N ILE A 87 8.44 -1.02 -0.90
CA ILE A 87 9.18 0.23 -1.08
C ILE A 87 8.61 1.41 -0.28
N LYS A 88 7.27 1.48 -0.10
CA LYS A 88 6.64 2.50 0.76
C LYS A 88 7.08 2.37 2.22
N GLU A 89 7.17 1.16 2.78
CA GLU A 89 7.70 0.93 4.13
C GLU A 89 9.17 1.32 4.21
N LEU A 90 10.01 0.81 3.30
CA LEU A 90 11.45 1.09 3.36
C LEU A 90 11.74 2.59 3.21
N TYR A 91 10.99 3.28 2.36
CA TYR A 91 11.10 4.73 2.18
C TYR A 91 10.59 5.53 3.38
N SER A 92 9.76 4.96 4.26
CA SER A 92 9.31 5.63 5.49
C SER A 92 10.49 6.02 6.40
N LEU A 93 11.56 5.24 6.38
CA LEU A 93 12.77 5.46 7.17
C LEU A 93 13.64 6.61 6.66
N ILE A 94 13.42 7.09 5.42
CA ILE A 94 14.30 8.10 4.83
C ILE A 94 14.23 9.42 5.62
N ASN A 95 15.39 10.05 5.80
CA ASN A 95 15.55 11.31 6.52
C ASN A 95 16.27 12.33 5.63
N PHE A 96 15.54 13.35 5.17
CA PHE A 96 16.06 14.38 4.26
C PHE A 96 16.97 15.44 4.91
N ASN A 97 17.45 15.18 6.13
CA ASN A 97 18.58 15.88 6.72
C ASN A 97 19.96 15.35 6.26
N GLY A 98 19.98 14.23 5.53
CA GLY A 98 21.19 13.66 4.93
C GLY A 98 21.85 14.55 3.86
N THR A 99 23.05 14.15 3.43
CA THR A 99 23.82 14.86 2.42
C THR A 99 24.32 13.93 1.32
N ASP A 100 24.00 14.25 0.07
CA ASP A 100 24.36 13.46 -1.10
C ASP A 100 25.85 13.62 -1.47
N PRO A 101 26.66 12.55 -1.41
CA PRO A 101 28.08 12.61 -1.74
C PRO A 101 28.38 12.74 -3.25
N SER A 102 27.37 12.71 -4.13
CA SER A 102 27.58 12.71 -5.59
C SER A 102 28.29 13.95 -6.15
N SER A 103 28.44 15.01 -5.34
CA SER A 103 29.27 16.18 -5.68
C SER A 103 30.78 15.89 -5.67
N GLY A 104 31.21 14.71 -5.18
CA GLY A 104 32.61 14.32 -5.01
C GLY A 104 33.24 14.86 -3.72
N VAL A 105 32.49 15.60 -2.91
CA VAL A 105 32.92 16.02 -1.56
C VAL A 105 32.52 14.93 -0.56
N GLU A 106 33.49 14.19 -0.05
CA GLU A 106 33.26 13.07 0.87
C GLU A 106 33.71 13.38 2.29
N THR A 107 33.34 14.56 2.79
CA THR A 107 33.64 15.01 4.15
C THR A 107 32.37 15.31 4.91
N ASN A 108 32.30 14.89 6.19
CA ASN A 108 31.14 15.08 7.07
C ASN A 108 29.82 14.60 6.42
N LEU A 109 29.86 13.43 5.79
CA LEU A 109 28.69 12.83 5.18
C LEU A 109 27.66 12.48 6.27
N VAL A 110 26.40 12.73 5.97
CA VAL A 110 25.27 12.40 6.84
C VAL A 110 24.34 11.50 6.03
N PRO A 111 24.02 10.28 6.50
CA PRO A 111 23.15 9.41 5.74
C PRO A 111 21.70 9.92 5.78
N PHE A 112 20.90 9.45 4.82
CA PHE A 112 19.47 9.72 4.75
C PHE A 112 18.65 8.74 5.61
N ILE A 113 19.19 8.30 6.74
CA ILE A 113 18.51 7.48 7.75
C ILE A 113 18.94 7.99 9.13
N ASN A 114 18.16 7.70 10.19
CA ASN A 114 18.59 7.99 11.55
C ASN A 114 19.62 6.95 12.01
N ASP A 115 20.91 7.28 11.85
CA ASP A 115 22.05 6.43 12.20
C ASP A 115 22.39 6.42 13.70
N ASP A 116 21.67 7.18 14.53
CA ASP A 116 21.71 7.02 15.99
C ASP A 116 20.90 5.78 16.45
N VAL A 117 19.99 5.29 15.61
CA VAL A 117 19.06 4.21 15.96
C VAL A 117 19.22 2.99 15.05
N PHE A 118 19.48 3.20 13.76
CA PHE A 118 19.69 2.14 12.78
C PHE A 118 21.17 1.96 12.46
N GLY A 119 21.59 0.70 12.30
CA GLY A 119 22.89 0.38 11.72
C GLY A 119 22.97 0.89 10.28
N PHE A 120 24.07 1.57 9.95
CA PHE A 120 24.31 2.07 8.60
C PHE A 120 25.81 2.07 8.27
N ALA A 121 26.14 1.75 7.03
CA ALA A 121 27.45 2.03 6.46
C ALA A 121 27.35 2.57 5.02
N TRP A 122 28.34 3.42 4.70
CA TRP A 122 28.66 3.81 3.33
C TRP A 122 29.23 2.61 2.57
N GLY A 123 29.31 2.69 1.24
CA GLY A 123 29.89 1.60 0.45
C GLY A 123 31.34 1.29 0.82
N ASP A 124 31.72 0.01 0.76
CA ASP A 124 33.03 -0.48 1.17
C ASP A 124 34.09 -0.22 0.09
N THR A 125 34.73 0.94 0.19
CA THR A 125 35.81 1.34 -0.72
C THR A 125 37.04 0.43 -0.66
N ALA A 126 37.26 -0.31 0.44
CA ALA A 126 38.37 -1.26 0.53
C ALA A 126 38.12 -2.51 -0.34
N SER A 127 36.85 -2.85 -0.57
CA SER A 127 36.40 -3.90 -1.49
C SER A 127 36.15 -3.38 -2.92
N GLY A 128 36.46 -2.12 -3.21
CA GLY A 128 36.35 -1.52 -4.54
C GLY A 128 34.97 -0.93 -4.86
N GLU A 129 34.12 -0.77 -3.85
CA GLU A 129 32.83 -0.10 -3.99
C GLU A 129 32.98 1.43 -3.99
N ARG A 130 31.96 2.13 -4.49
CA ARG A 130 31.84 3.58 -4.34
C ARG A 130 31.19 3.89 -2.99
N THR A 131 31.41 5.09 -2.48
CA THR A 131 30.78 5.59 -1.25
C THR A 131 29.25 5.44 -1.21
N ILE A 132 28.59 5.52 -2.38
CA ILE A 132 27.12 5.38 -2.52
C ILE A 132 26.65 3.95 -2.75
N ASP A 133 27.52 2.95 -2.75
CA ASP A 133 27.13 1.56 -2.97
C ASP A 133 26.58 0.96 -1.66
N SER A 134 25.44 1.48 -1.21
CA SER A 134 24.70 1.09 0.00
C SER A 134 23.22 0.91 -0.33
N GLN A 135 22.93 0.03 -1.30
CA GLN A 135 21.57 -0.18 -1.81
C GLN A 135 20.79 -1.16 -0.92
N TYR A 136 19.64 -0.72 -0.40
CA TYR A 136 18.73 -1.55 0.38
C TYR A 136 17.60 -2.08 -0.49
N ALA A 137 17.40 -3.40 -0.51
CA ALA A 137 16.37 -4.03 -1.31
C ALA A 137 14.98 -3.88 -0.67
N SER A 138 13.95 -3.79 -1.52
CA SER A 138 12.55 -3.96 -1.12
C SER A 138 11.93 -5.13 -1.89
N SER A 139 10.72 -5.54 -1.48
CA SER A 139 9.91 -6.55 -2.16
C SER A 139 9.17 -6.01 -3.39
N THR A 140 9.21 -4.69 -3.65
CA THR A 140 8.51 -4.07 -4.77
C THR A 140 9.32 -4.19 -6.06
N VAL A 141 8.85 -5.04 -6.96
CA VAL A 141 9.44 -5.25 -8.30
C VAL A 141 8.84 -4.26 -9.29
N TYR A 142 9.67 -3.69 -10.17
CA TYR A 142 9.16 -2.86 -11.25
C TYR A 142 8.46 -3.71 -12.30
N VAL A 143 7.24 -3.30 -12.66
CA VAL A 143 6.37 -4.07 -13.56
C VAL A 143 6.85 -4.10 -15.02
N SER A 144 7.65 -3.12 -15.46
CA SER A 144 8.26 -3.13 -16.79
C SER A 144 9.62 -3.83 -16.76
N THR A 145 9.92 -4.58 -17.81
CA THR A 145 11.20 -5.27 -18.00
C THR A 145 12.10 -4.60 -19.04
N GLU A 146 11.82 -3.34 -19.41
CA GLU A 146 12.57 -2.63 -20.47
C GLU A 146 14.09 -2.64 -20.20
N ALA A 147 14.49 -2.33 -18.96
CA ALA A 147 15.87 -2.33 -18.51
C ALA A 147 16.31 -3.66 -17.85
N GLY A 148 15.55 -4.74 -18.07
CA GLY A 148 15.66 -6.00 -17.33
C GLY A 148 14.77 -6.03 -16.08
N GLU A 149 14.89 -7.11 -15.31
CA GLU A 149 14.15 -7.27 -14.05
C GLU A 149 14.75 -6.34 -12.99
N LEU A 150 13.96 -5.37 -12.53
CA LEU A 150 14.35 -4.40 -11.50
C LEU A 150 13.53 -4.59 -10.24
N LEU A 151 14.14 -4.47 -9.07
CA LEU A 151 13.45 -4.17 -7.82
C LEU A 151 13.62 -2.69 -7.48
N PHE A 152 12.62 -2.06 -6.90
CA PHE A 152 12.81 -0.75 -6.27
C PHE A 152 13.56 -0.95 -4.96
N GLY A 153 14.57 -0.12 -4.73
CA GLY A 153 15.25 -0.07 -3.44
C GLY A 153 15.50 1.36 -3.02
N VAL A 154 15.85 1.52 -1.75
CA VAL A 154 16.25 2.80 -1.17
C VAL A 154 17.76 2.79 -0.99
N ASN A 155 18.41 3.90 -1.30
CA ASN A 155 19.81 4.09 -0.97
C ASN A 155 19.95 5.23 0.03
N PHE A 156 20.14 4.87 1.30
CA PHE A 156 20.31 5.85 2.38
C PHE A 156 21.63 6.61 2.28
N ALA A 157 22.60 6.18 1.46
CA ALA A 157 23.81 6.96 1.21
C ALA A 157 23.58 8.15 0.26
N ASP A 158 22.61 8.08 -0.65
CA ASP A 158 22.37 9.16 -1.64
C ASP A 158 20.94 9.71 -1.66
N GLY A 159 20.05 9.17 -0.84
CA GLY A 159 18.71 9.69 -0.56
C GLY A 159 17.70 9.45 -1.68
N ARG A 160 17.75 8.29 -2.36
CA ARG A 160 16.95 8.03 -3.56
C ARG A 160 16.25 6.68 -3.56
N ILE A 161 15.13 6.63 -4.31
CA ILE A 161 14.53 5.38 -4.78
C ILE A 161 14.96 5.15 -6.23
N LYS A 162 15.47 3.96 -6.53
CA LYS A 162 15.85 3.55 -7.89
C LYS A 162 15.41 2.13 -8.17
N GLY A 163 15.16 1.84 -9.45
CA GLY A 163 15.11 0.49 -9.97
C GLY A 163 16.52 -0.10 -10.03
N TYR A 164 16.77 -1.16 -9.27
CA TYR A 164 18.01 -1.91 -9.28
C TYR A 164 17.82 -3.22 -10.02
N GLY A 165 18.60 -3.41 -11.08
CA GLY A 165 18.64 -4.71 -11.75
C GLY A 165 19.13 -5.81 -10.80
N VAL A 166 18.39 -6.91 -10.71
CA VAL A 166 18.74 -8.05 -9.85
C VAL A 166 19.93 -8.86 -10.35
N GLN A 167 20.28 -8.70 -11.63
CA GLN A 167 21.41 -9.36 -12.29
C GLN A 167 22.46 -8.35 -12.78
N MET A 168 23.71 -8.82 -12.85
CA MET A 168 24.84 -8.16 -13.49
C MET A 168 25.58 -9.18 -14.36
N GLY A 169 25.29 -9.17 -15.67
CA GLY A 169 25.79 -10.20 -16.57
C GLY A 169 25.23 -11.57 -16.20
N SER A 170 26.09 -12.51 -15.84
CA SER A 170 25.70 -13.86 -15.39
C SER A 170 25.63 -14.03 -13.86
N SER A 171 25.86 -12.96 -13.09
CA SER A 171 25.87 -12.99 -11.62
C SER A 171 24.70 -12.19 -11.04
N PHE A 172 24.29 -12.48 -9.81
CA PHE A 172 23.34 -11.65 -9.09
C PHE A 172 24.02 -10.41 -8.52
N LYS A 173 23.29 -9.30 -8.45
CA LYS A 173 23.68 -8.18 -7.61
C LYS A 173 23.35 -8.49 -6.14
N THR A 174 24.08 -7.86 -5.25
CA THR A 174 23.90 -7.96 -3.80
C THR A 174 23.35 -6.67 -3.23
N PHE A 175 22.61 -6.77 -2.13
CA PHE A 175 21.89 -5.67 -1.49
C PHE A 175 21.98 -5.77 0.04
N LEU A 176 21.93 -4.62 0.71
CA LEU A 176 21.66 -4.57 2.14
C LEU A 176 20.16 -4.79 2.39
N LEU A 177 19.81 -5.17 3.62
CA LEU A 177 18.44 -5.53 3.99
C LEU A 177 18.11 -5.03 5.40
N LEU A 178 16.91 -4.47 5.56
CA LEU A 178 16.26 -4.28 6.85
C LEU A 178 14.91 -5.00 6.77
N CYS A 179 14.76 -6.10 7.51
CA CYS A 179 13.47 -6.78 7.59
C CYS A 179 12.52 -6.00 8.49
N VAL A 180 11.22 -6.11 8.21
CA VAL A 180 10.15 -5.39 8.89
C VAL A 180 9.02 -6.34 9.27
N ARG A 181 8.20 -5.95 10.24
CA ARG A 181 6.95 -6.60 10.64
C ARG A 181 5.94 -5.59 11.17
N GLY A 182 4.70 -6.02 11.32
CA GLY A 182 3.58 -5.18 11.81
C GLY A 182 2.98 -4.27 10.73
N ASN A 183 1.90 -3.58 11.08
CA ASN A 183 1.11 -2.66 10.25
C ASN A 183 1.11 -2.94 8.73
N ASP A 184 0.45 -4.00 8.30
CA ASP A 184 0.32 -4.33 6.87
C ASP A 184 -0.58 -3.35 6.09
N ALA A 185 -1.27 -2.43 6.78
CA ALA A 185 -2.05 -1.37 6.15
C ALA A 185 -1.18 -0.16 5.73
N TYR A 186 0.06 -0.06 6.20
CA TYR A 186 0.92 1.08 5.88
C TYR A 186 1.18 1.20 4.37
N GLY A 187 0.92 2.38 3.81
CA GLY A 187 1.12 2.65 2.39
C GLY A 187 -0.03 2.21 1.47
N ILE A 188 -1.13 1.67 2.03
CA ILE A 188 -2.40 1.47 1.33
C ILE A 188 -3.21 2.76 1.45
N ASN A 189 -3.51 3.39 0.31
CA ASN A 189 -4.31 4.62 0.28
C ASN A 189 -5.82 4.30 0.30
N SER A 190 -6.61 5.23 0.82
CA SER A 190 -8.08 5.18 0.79
C SER A 190 -8.64 6.43 0.12
N PHE A 191 -8.61 6.42 -1.22
CA PHE A 191 -8.95 7.59 -2.02
C PHE A 191 -10.46 7.75 -2.25
N THR A 192 -10.96 8.97 -2.07
CA THR A 192 -12.32 9.39 -2.44
C THR A 192 -12.27 10.60 -3.36
N ASP A 193 -12.84 10.48 -4.56
CA ASP A 193 -13.12 11.63 -5.43
C ASP A 193 -14.28 12.43 -4.85
N ASN A 194 -14.03 13.67 -4.44
CA ASN A 194 -15.05 14.52 -3.82
C ASN A 194 -16.00 15.14 -4.85
N GLY A 195 -15.75 14.96 -6.15
CA GLY A 195 -16.57 15.51 -7.23
C GLY A 195 -16.46 17.03 -7.41
N ASP A 196 -15.56 17.69 -6.68
CA ASP A 196 -15.33 19.13 -6.68
C ASP A 196 -13.94 19.53 -7.24
N GLY A 197 -13.20 18.56 -7.79
CA GLY A 197 -11.82 18.74 -8.24
C GLY A 197 -10.76 18.36 -7.20
N THR A 198 -11.16 17.82 -6.04
CA THR A 198 -10.26 17.30 -5.01
C THR A 198 -10.41 15.80 -4.78
N VAL A 199 -9.35 15.17 -4.28
CA VAL A 199 -9.31 13.76 -3.87
C VAL A 199 -8.85 13.68 -2.41
N SER A 200 -9.67 13.10 -1.54
CA SER A 200 -9.31 12.84 -0.14
C SER A 200 -8.62 11.49 -0.01
N ASP A 201 -7.58 11.39 0.81
CA ASP A 201 -6.97 10.12 1.22
C ASP A 201 -7.17 9.91 2.73
N ALA A 202 -8.11 9.03 3.10
CA ALA A 202 -8.42 8.79 4.51
C ALA A 202 -7.25 8.12 5.27
N ALA A 203 -6.36 7.40 4.57
CA ALA A 203 -5.22 6.74 5.20
C ALA A 203 -4.16 7.72 5.72
N THR A 204 -4.01 8.88 5.07
CA THR A 204 -3.01 9.90 5.42
C THR A 204 -3.62 11.17 6.00
N GLY A 205 -4.95 11.33 5.89
CA GLY A 205 -5.65 12.58 6.20
C GLY A 205 -5.31 13.72 5.24
N LEU A 206 -4.65 13.44 4.12
CA LEU A 206 -4.29 14.40 3.09
C LEU A 206 -5.46 14.58 2.11
N MET A 207 -5.56 15.79 1.55
CA MET A 207 -6.42 16.07 0.41
C MET A 207 -5.59 16.66 -0.72
N TRP A 208 -5.83 16.19 -1.92
CA TRP A 208 -5.04 16.46 -3.11
C TRP A 208 -5.87 17.17 -4.16
N SER A 209 -5.23 18.01 -4.97
CA SER A 209 -5.83 18.44 -6.24
C SER A 209 -5.97 17.23 -7.16
N ARG A 210 -7.13 17.07 -7.81
CA ARG A 210 -7.38 15.96 -8.74
C ARG A 210 -6.65 16.15 -10.06
N ASP A 211 -6.56 17.40 -10.53
CA ASP A 211 -5.74 17.79 -11.68
C ASP A 211 -4.33 18.18 -11.21
N ASP A 212 -3.36 18.03 -12.10
CA ASP A 212 -2.03 18.61 -11.94
C ASP A 212 -1.95 20.02 -12.53
N SER A 213 -0.77 20.62 -12.48
CA SER A 213 -0.50 21.97 -12.99
C SER A 213 -0.77 22.16 -14.49
N GLY A 214 -0.93 21.08 -15.28
CA GLY A 214 -1.14 21.15 -16.73
C GLY A 214 0.12 21.49 -17.54
N GLU A 215 1.12 22.09 -16.91
CA GLU A 215 2.42 22.41 -17.48
C GLU A 215 3.56 22.22 -16.48
N GLY A 216 4.76 21.98 -17.02
CA GLY A 216 5.98 21.85 -16.22
C GLY A 216 6.55 23.23 -15.87
N MET A 217 7.09 23.35 -14.66
CA MET A 217 7.62 24.60 -14.12
C MET A 217 8.87 24.34 -13.30
N ASN A 218 9.76 25.34 -13.20
CA ASN A 218 10.92 25.20 -12.33
C ASN A 218 10.50 25.21 -10.85
N TRP A 219 11.43 24.94 -9.95
CA TRP A 219 11.07 24.75 -8.56
C TRP A 219 10.60 26.03 -7.85
N GLU A 220 11.16 27.20 -8.20
CA GLU A 220 10.70 28.50 -7.69
C GLU A 220 9.26 28.79 -8.15
N GLU A 221 8.99 28.53 -9.44
CA GLU A 221 7.65 28.65 -10.03
C GLU A 221 6.64 27.68 -9.40
N ALA A 222 7.06 26.47 -9.03
CA ALA A 222 6.21 25.49 -8.32
C ALA A 222 5.73 26.01 -6.96
N LEU A 223 6.61 26.67 -6.21
CA LEU A 223 6.25 27.27 -4.92
C LEU A 223 5.33 28.48 -5.12
N ALA A 224 5.63 29.31 -6.12
CA ALA A 224 4.78 30.44 -6.50
C ALA A 224 3.37 30.00 -6.96
N TYR A 225 3.27 28.89 -7.68
CA TYR A 225 2.01 28.30 -8.13
C TYR A 225 1.10 27.96 -6.94
N ALA A 226 1.63 27.35 -5.88
CA ALA A 226 0.85 27.08 -4.67
C ALA A 226 0.34 28.38 -4.01
N GLN A 227 1.20 29.41 -3.93
CA GLN A 227 0.82 30.71 -3.36
C GLN A 227 -0.28 31.40 -4.19
N GLU A 228 -0.21 31.30 -5.53
CA GLU A 228 -1.24 31.81 -6.44
C GLU A 228 -2.57 31.09 -6.21
N LYS A 229 -2.59 29.75 -6.15
CA LYS A 229 -3.81 28.97 -5.88
C LYS A 229 -4.43 29.28 -4.52
N ASN A 230 -3.61 29.61 -3.54
CA ASN A 230 -4.10 30.07 -2.24
C ASN A 230 -4.73 31.46 -2.30
N ALA A 231 -4.13 32.39 -3.04
CA ALA A 231 -4.69 33.73 -3.24
C ALA A 231 -6.03 33.70 -4.00
N GLU A 232 -6.22 32.72 -4.88
CA GLU A 232 -7.45 32.47 -5.63
C GLU A 232 -8.55 31.79 -4.82
N ASN A 233 -8.26 31.29 -3.61
CA ASN A 233 -9.11 30.36 -2.87
C ASN A 233 -9.55 29.17 -3.76
N TRP A 234 -8.59 28.64 -4.51
CA TRP A 234 -8.81 27.63 -5.55
C TRP A 234 -9.40 26.34 -4.95
N LEU A 235 -10.41 25.79 -5.63
CA LEU A 235 -11.21 24.65 -5.16
C LEU A 235 -11.83 24.85 -3.76
N GLY A 236 -12.07 26.11 -3.37
CA GLY A 236 -12.67 26.44 -2.07
C GLY A 236 -11.67 26.58 -0.93
N TYR A 237 -10.37 26.47 -1.20
CA TYR A 237 -9.32 26.34 -0.19
C TYR A 237 -8.14 27.28 -0.44
N ASN A 238 -7.42 27.63 0.62
CA ASN A 238 -6.33 28.61 0.59
C ASN A 238 -5.06 28.20 1.37
N ASP A 239 -4.93 26.90 1.63
CA ASP A 239 -3.84 26.26 2.37
C ASP A 239 -3.17 25.14 1.56
N TRP A 240 -3.23 25.24 0.22
CA TRP A 240 -2.51 24.38 -0.70
C TRP A 240 -1.00 24.56 -0.58
N ARG A 241 -0.26 23.47 -0.73
CA ARG A 241 1.20 23.47 -0.79
C ARG A 241 1.72 22.44 -1.79
N VAL A 242 2.96 22.66 -2.23
CA VAL A 242 3.72 21.61 -2.93
C VAL A 242 4.04 20.51 -1.89
N PRO A 243 3.73 19.24 -2.17
CA PRO A 243 3.89 18.14 -1.20
C PRO A 243 5.35 17.94 -0.83
N SER A 244 5.62 17.50 0.40
CA SER A 244 6.92 16.90 0.71
C SER A 244 7.11 15.64 -0.13
N VAL A 245 8.36 15.20 -0.30
CA VAL A 245 8.65 14.03 -1.13
C VAL A 245 8.04 12.75 -0.58
N LYS A 246 7.87 12.63 0.75
CA LYS A 246 7.17 11.49 1.37
C LYS A 246 5.68 11.49 1.07
N GLU A 247 5.02 12.64 1.12
CA GLU A 247 3.62 12.75 0.75
C GLU A 247 3.42 12.47 -0.74
N LEU A 248 4.29 13.01 -1.59
CA LEU A 248 4.23 12.75 -3.03
C LEU A 248 4.48 11.26 -3.35
N HIS A 249 5.38 10.61 -2.63
CA HIS A 249 5.62 9.17 -2.75
C HIS A 249 4.43 8.34 -2.29
N SER A 250 3.69 8.81 -1.27
CA SER A 250 2.57 8.07 -0.69
C SER A 250 1.47 7.71 -1.70
N ILE A 251 1.31 8.51 -2.77
CA ILE A 251 0.29 8.32 -3.81
C ILE A 251 0.81 7.54 -5.03
N VAL A 252 2.06 7.07 -5.02
CA VAL A 252 2.59 6.21 -6.10
C VAL A 252 1.90 4.86 -6.06
N ASP A 253 1.48 4.40 -7.23
CA ASP A 253 0.98 3.05 -7.47
C ASP A 253 2.01 2.25 -8.27
N TYR A 254 2.75 1.40 -7.56
CA TYR A 254 3.82 0.58 -8.11
C TYR A 254 3.33 -0.59 -8.98
N SER A 255 2.02 -0.87 -9.05
CA SER A 255 1.47 -1.88 -9.95
C SER A 255 1.22 -1.34 -11.36
N ARG A 256 1.54 -0.07 -11.62
CA ARG A 256 1.21 0.65 -12.86
C ARG A 256 2.45 1.25 -13.49
N SER A 257 2.52 1.23 -14.81
CA SER A 257 3.56 1.94 -15.55
C SER A 257 3.11 2.29 -16.97
N PRO A 258 3.80 3.24 -17.63
CA PRO A 258 3.51 3.56 -19.02
C PRO A 258 3.60 2.33 -19.95
N ASP A 259 4.53 1.41 -19.69
CA ASP A 259 4.74 0.23 -20.54
C ASP A 259 3.71 -0.89 -20.32
N THR A 260 3.16 -1.02 -19.10
CA THR A 260 2.33 -2.17 -18.72
C THR A 260 0.85 -1.83 -18.66
N THR A 261 0.50 -0.63 -18.21
CA THR A 261 -0.89 -0.19 -18.04
C THR A 261 -1.25 0.99 -18.93
N SER A 262 -0.32 1.50 -19.75
CA SER A 262 -0.51 2.71 -20.55
C SER A 262 -1.05 3.88 -19.72
N SER A 263 -0.56 4.00 -18.49
CA SER A 263 -0.94 5.03 -17.53
C SER A 263 0.25 5.46 -16.69
N ALA A 264 0.13 6.60 -16.01
CA ALA A 264 1.02 6.96 -14.92
C ALA A 264 0.95 5.94 -13.77
N ALA A 265 2.01 5.89 -12.96
CA ALA A 265 2.14 5.10 -11.74
C ALA A 265 1.36 5.74 -10.56
N ILE A 266 0.06 5.96 -10.76
CA ILE A 266 -0.87 6.55 -9.78
C ILE A 266 -2.28 6.02 -10.01
N SER A 267 -3.10 6.02 -8.97
CA SER A 267 -4.53 5.69 -9.06
C SER A 267 -5.25 6.52 -10.13
N SER A 268 -6.15 5.88 -10.88
CA SER A 268 -6.94 6.51 -11.94
C SER A 268 -7.96 7.53 -11.44
N VAL A 269 -8.10 7.71 -10.12
CA VAL A 269 -8.89 8.81 -9.54
C VAL A 269 -8.27 10.18 -9.90
N PHE A 270 -6.94 10.22 -10.06
CA PHE A 270 -6.19 11.41 -10.42
C PHE A 270 -6.13 11.59 -11.94
N ASN A 271 -6.29 12.83 -12.39
CA ASN A 271 -6.05 13.21 -13.77
C ASN A 271 -4.57 13.57 -13.94
N VAL A 272 -3.92 13.03 -14.97
CA VAL A 272 -2.49 13.22 -15.22
C VAL A 272 -2.30 13.76 -16.63
N THR A 273 -1.61 14.89 -16.74
CA THR A 273 -1.24 15.47 -18.03
C THR A 273 -0.29 14.53 -18.79
N THR A 274 -0.54 14.34 -20.08
CA THR A 274 0.37 13.58 -20.96
C THR A 274 1.46 14.48 -21.49
N ILE A 275 2.70 13.98 -21.53
CA ILE A 275 3.86 14.68 -22.06
C ILE A 275 4.51 13.90 -23.21
N THR A 276 5.42 14.55 -23.92
CA THR A 276 6.37 13.91 -24.83
C THR A 276 7.71 13.77 -24.10
N ASN A 277 8.19 12.55 -23.90
CA ASN A 277 9.46 12.28 -23.22
C ASN A 277 10.69 12.48 -24.14
N GLU A 278 11.87 12.19 -23.60
CA GLU A 278 13.17 12.30 -24.24
C GLU A 278 13.34 11.36 -25.47
N ARG A 279 12.44 10.39 -25.64
CA ARG A 279 12.35 9.49 -26.82
C ARG A 279 11.39 9.99 -27.90
N ASN A 280 10.74 11.14 -27.71
CA ASN A 280 9.61 11.61 -28.52
C ASN A 280 8.39 10.67 -28.44
N GLU A 281 8.16 10.05 -27.29
CA GLU A 281 7.03 9.17 -27.03
C GLU A 281 6.06 9.78 -26.03
N THR A 282 4.80 9.37 -26.08
CA THR A 282 3.82 9.70 -25.05
C THR A 282 4.23 9.10 -23.71
N ASP A 283 4.25 9.94 -22.69
CA ASP A 283 4.62 9.57 -21.32
C ASP A 283 3.88 10.45 -20.31
N TYR A 284 4.23 10.30 -19.04
CA TYR A 284 3.68 11.04 -17.93
C TYR A 284 4.77 11.81 -17.18
N PRO A 285 4.40 12.94 -16.55
CA PRO A 285 5.35 13.84 -15.95
C PRO A 285 6.00 13.27 -14.69
N TRP A 286 7.06 13.95 -14.28
CA TRP A 286 7.55 13.86 -12.92
C TRP A 286 7.02 15.05 -12.15
N TYR A 287 6.88 14.88 -10.84
CA TYR A 287 6.28 15.89 -9.98
C TYR A 287 7.28 16.42 -8.97
N TRP A 288 7.33 17.74 -8.84
CA TRP A 288 8.11 18.40 -7.81
C TRP A 288 7.56 18.07 -6.43
N SER A 289 8.49 17.83 -5.50
CA SER A 289 8.23 17.99 -4.08
C SER A 289 8.80 19.32 -3.58
N SER A 290 8.36 19.76 -2.40
CA SER A 290 8.92 20.89 -1.67
C SER A 290 10.19 20.52 -0.87
N THR A 291 10.66 19.28 -0.98
CA THR A 291 11.84 18.76 -0.28
C THR A 291 13.13 19.08 -1.03
N THR A 292 14.06 19.75 -0.34
CA THR A 292 15.40 20.02 -0.89
C THR A 292 16.28 18.77 -0.83
N HIS A 293 16.97 18.46 -1.93
CA HIS A 293 17.97 17.38 -1.97
C HIS A 293 19.37 17.98 -1.78
N LYS A 294 19.87 17.94 -0.54
CA LYS A 294 21.12 18.60 -0.17
C LYS A 294 22.33 17.78 -0.60
N SER A 295 23.30 18.44 -1.23
CA SER A 295 24.60 17.86 -1.56
C SER A 295 25.59 18.00 -0.39
N SER A 296 26.56 17.10 -0.30
CA SER A 296 27.62 17.06 0.71
C SER A 296 28.52 18.30 0.74
N ASN A 297 28.63 19.04 -0.36
CA ASN A 297 29.27 20.37 -0.38
C ASN A 297 28.44 21.47 0.33
N GLY A 298 27.28 21.12 0.90
CA GLY A 298 26.37 22.01 1.63
C GLY A 298 25.32 22.72 0.77
N THR A 299 25.34 22.55 -0.57
CA THR A 299 24.39 23.24 -1.46
C THR A 299 23.04 22.54 -1.52
N GLY A 300 21.96 23.31 -1.35
CA GLY A 300 20.58 22.88 -1.58
C GLY A 300 20.04 23.29 -2.96
N SER A 301 20.88 23.18 -4.00
CA SER A 301 20.56 23.63 -5.37
C SER A 301 19.64 22.68 -6.13
N ALA A 302 19.41 21.47 -5.61
CA ALA A 302 18.49 20.49 -6.16
C ALA A 302 17.28 20.29 -5.23
N ALA A 303 16.16 19.88 -5.82
CA ALA A 303 14.97 19.46 -5.10
C ALA A 303 14.59 18.04 -5.53
N SER A 304 13.88 17.33 -4.66
CA SER A 304 13.42 15.98 -4.95
C SER A 304 12.18 15.99 -5.84
N TYR A 305 12.09 15.02 -6.74
CA TYR A 305 10.90 14.73 -7.53
C TYR A 305 10.57 13.24 -7.49
N VAL A 306 9.31 12.91 -7.78
CA VAL A 306 8.86 11.52 -8.00
C VAL A 306 8.43 11.36 -9.46
N ALA A 307 8.90 10.31 -10.12
CA ALA A 307 8.60 10.01 -11.51
C ALA A 307 7.33 9.16 -11.60
N PHE A 308 6.23 9.72 -12.12
CA PHE A 308 4.98 8.97 -12.34
C PHE A 308 4.90 8.37 -13.75
N GLY A 309 5.66 8.93 -14.71
CA GLY A 309 6.02 8.26 -15.96
C GLY A 309 7.39 7.57 -15.88
N ARG A 310 7.98 7.26 -17.04
CA ARG A 310 9.29 6.59 -17.10
C ARG A 310 10.39 7.46 -16.49
N ALA A 311 11.35 6.82 -15.82
CA ALA A 311 12.52 7.46 -15.24
C ALA A 311 13.75 7.12 -16.10
N LEU A 312 13.88 7.88 -17.20
CA LEU A 312 14.82 7.59 -18.28
C LEU A 312 16.27 7.93 -17.92
N GLY A 313 17.19 7.13 -18.46
CA GLY A 313 18.63 7.36 -18.46
C GLY A 313 19.23 7.09 -19.84
N TYR A 314 20.24 7.87 -20.22
CA TYR A 314 20.94 7.78 -21.50
C TYR A 314 22.14 6.83 -21.40
N MET A 315 21.93 5.57 -21.77
CA MET A 315 22.94 4.52 -21.77
C MET A 315 23.11 3.93 -23.16
N ASN A 316 24.35 3.58 -23.54
CA ASN A 316 24.63 2.96 -24.84
C ASN A 316 24.09 3.76 -26.05
N SER A 317 24.12 5.09 -25.95
CA SER A 317 23.56 6.02 -26.95
C SER A 317 22.05 5.93 -27.16
N GLN A 318 21.31 5.48 -26.14
CA GLN A 318 19.85 5.35 -26.16
C GLN A 318 19.25 5.75 -24.81
N TRP A 319 18.04 6.31 -24.84
CA TRP A 319 17.24 6.52 -23.64
C TRP A 319 16.53 5.22 -23.26
N ILE A 320 16.69 4.80 -22.01
CA ILE A 320 16.11 3.57 -21.45
C ILE A 320 15.45 3.93 -20.12
N ASP A 321 14.32 3.31 -19.79
CA ASP A 321 13.70 3.43 -18.45
C ASP A 321 14.50 2.65 -17.41
N VAL A 322 15.62 3.23 -16.98
CA VAL A 322 16.62 2.55 -16.14
C VAL A 322 16.27 2.55 -14.65
N HIS A 323 15.32 3.40 -14.20
CA HIS A 323 14.90 3.45 -12.80
C HIS A 323 13.43 3.09 -12.57
N GLY A 324 12.58 3.19 -13.58
CA GLY A 324 11.17 2.83 -13.51
C GLY A 324 10.23 3.93 -12.99
N ALA A 325 8.97 3.87 -13.43
CA ALA A 325 7.89 4.70 -12.88
C ALA A 325 7.67 4.37 -11.40
N GLY A 326 7.73 5.39 -10.55
CA GLY A 326 7.80 5.30 -9.09
C GLY A 326 9.19 5.57 -8.52
N ALA A 327 10.20 5.82 -9.35
CA ALA A 327 11.51 6.29 -8.88
C ALA A 327 11.41 7.70 -8.25
N GLN A 328 12.23 7.93 -7.22
CA GLN A 328 12.38 9.24 -6.58
C GLN A 328 13.83 9.69 -6.72
N ARG A 329 14.01 10.86 -7.33
CA ARG A 329 15.32 11.44 -7.61
C ARG A 329 15.29 12.94 -7.35
N SER A 330 16.22 13.66 -7.94
CA SER A 330 16.40 15.09 -7.72
C SER A 330 16.86 15.78 -8.99
N ASP A 331 16.32 16.96 -9.26
CA ASP A 331 16.71 17.82 -10.37
C ASP A 331 17.23 19.17 -9.83
N PRO A 332 18.06 19.90 -10.59
CA PRO A 332 18.35 21.30 -10.31
C PRO A 332 17.08 22.13 -10.17
N LYS A 333 17.03 23.00 -9.16
CA LYS A 333 15.86 23.89 -8.92
C LYS A 333 15.61 24.89 -10.04
N ASN A 334 16.65 25.21 -10.82
CA ASN A 334 16.62 26.12 -11.96
C ASN A 334 17.65 25.69 -13.02
N GLY A 335 17.63 26.35 -14.17
CA GLY A 335 18.54 26.10 -15.29
C GLY A 335 17.78 25.80 -16.57
N ASP A 336 18.50 25.28 -17.57
CA ASP A 336 17.94 24.87 -18.86
C ASP A 336 18.17 23.36 -19.08
N PRO A 337 17.12 22.56 -19.29
CA PRO A 337 17.25 21.13 -19.62
C PRO A 337 18.10 20.86 -20.85
N ALA A 338 18.18 21.81 -21.79
CA ALA A 338 19.02 21.70 -22.97
C ALA A 338 20.53 21.62 -22.64
N ASP A 339 20.94 22.01 -21.43
CA ASP A 339 22.31 21.84 -20.94
C ASP A 339 22.64 20.36 -20.63
N TYR A 340 21.63 19.48 -20.60
CA TYR A 340 21.74 18.05 -20.29
C TYR A 340 21.24 17.16 -21.45
N PRO A 341 21.79 17.27 -22.67
CA PRO A 341 21.28 16.56 -23.85
C PRO A 341 21.38 15.03 -23.76
N THR A 342 22.18 14.51 -22.83
CA THR A 342 22.35 13.08 -22.52
C THR A 342 22.19 12.80 -21.03
N GLY A 343 21.43 13.66 -20.33
CA GLY A 343 21.23 13.56 -18.90
C GLY A 343 22.50 13.77 -18.06
N PHE A 344 22.45 13.34 -16.80
CA PHE A 344 23.50 13.54 -15.81
C PHE A 344 23.79 12.26 -15.01
N GLY A 345 25.05 12.12 -14.57
CA GLY A 345 25.48 10.98 -13.76
C GLY A 345 25.78 9.70 -14.56
N PRO A 346 26.12 8.59 -13.87
CA PRO A 346 26.66 7.39 -14.52
C PRO A 346 25.74 6.71 -15.53
N GLN A 347 24.43 6.85 -15.37
CA GLN A 347 23.41 6.27 -16.26
C GLN A 347 22.80 7.32 -17.21
N GLY A 348 23.31 8.56 -17.21
CA GLY A 348 22.79 9.65 -18.02
C GLY A 348 21.35 10.00 -17.67
N ASP A 349 21.02 10.09 -16.39
CA ASP A 349 19.67 10.32 -15.90
C ASP A 349 19.08 11.60 -16.51
N ALA A 350 17.88 11.52 -17.08
CA ALA A 350 17.24 12.68 -17.68
C ALA A 350 17.04 13.79 -16.63
N ILE A 351 17.28 15.03 -17.05
CA ILE A 351 17.15 16.24 -16.23
C ILE A 351 16.09 17.11 -16.89
N ARG A 352 14.95 17.31 -16.21
CA ARG A 352 13.80 18.03 -16.79
C ARG A 352 13.69 19.44 -16.29
N ILE A 353 14.07 19.74 -15.04
CA ILE A 353 13.98 21.05 -14.34
C ILE A 353 12.54 21.61 -14.27
N PHE A 354 11.82 21.63 -15.39
CA PHE A 354 10.40 21.89 -15.51
C PHE A 354 9.59 20.63 -15.21
N ASN A 355 9.46 20.31 -13.92
CA ASN A 355 8.59 19.25 -13.43
C ASN A 355 7.19 19.79 -13.10
N TYR A 356 6.20 18.90 -13.04
CA TYR A 356 4.80 19.26 -12.80
C TYR A 356 4.52 19.37 -11.30
N VAL A 357 3.38 19.94 -10.94
CA VAL A 357 2.95 20.08 -9.54
C VAL A 357 1.57 19.49 -9.36
N ARG A 358 1.39 18.74 -8.27
CA ARG A 358 0.08 18.35 -7.75
C ARG A 358 0.02 18.86 -6.32
N LEU A 359 -0.93 19.75 -6.04
CA LEU A 359 -1.01 20.39 -4.75
C LEU A 359 -1.66 19.46 -3.73
N VAL A 360 -1.18 19.58 -2.50
CA VAL A 360 -1.72 18.86 -1.33
C VAL A 360 -2.09 19.86 -0.25
N ARG A 361 -3.01 19.46 0.61
CA ARG A 361 -3.36 20.17 1.84
C ARG A 361 -3.74 19.16 2.93
N GLY A 362 -3.95 19.66 4.14
CA GLY A 362 -4.24 18.80 5.29
C GLY A 362 -3.06 17.91 5.63
N GLY A 363 -3.36 16.69 6.09
CA GLY A 363 -2.41 15.83 6.78
C GLY A 363 -2.44 16.11 8.28
N ALA A 364 -2.24 15.07 9.09
CA ALA A 364 -2.30 15.20 10.53
C ALA A 364 -1.17 16.12 11.05
N SER A 365 -1.55 17.24 11.67
CA SER A 365 -0.99 17.50 13.00
C SER A 365 -1.48 16.34 13.86
N TRP A 366 -0.57 15.43 14.23
CA TRP A 366 -0.88 14.37 15.18
C TRP A 366 -1.24 15.05 16.50
N ASN A 367 -2.50 15.42 16.67
CA ASN A 367 -3.03 15.77 17.98
C ASN A 367 -2.92 14.48 18.79
N ALA A 368 -1.93 14.43 19.67
CA ALA A 368 -1.77 13.43 20.73
C ALA A 368 -2.95 13.42 21.74
N SER A 369 -4.12 13.91 21.32
CA SER A 369 -5.41 13.73 21.96
C SER A 369 -6.33 12.79 21.15
N VAL A 370 -5.83 12.12 20.11
CA VAL A 370 -6.51 10.97 19.44
C VAL A 370 -5.65 9.70 19.51
N SER A 371 -4.65 9.66 20.40
CA SER A 371 -3.83 8.46 20.68
C SER A 371 -3.81 8.07 22.15
N ALA A 372 -4.90 8.34 22.85
CA ALA A 372 -5.22 7.68 24.10
C ALA A 372 -6.67 7.21 24.01
N GLY A 373 -6.90 6.02 23.46
CA GLY A 373 -8.24 5.42 23.50
C GLY A 373 -8.57 4.31 22.52
N VAL A 374 -7.70 3.95 21.58
CA VAL A 374 -8.00 2.87 20.63
C VAL A 374 -7.06 1.72 20.93
N ASN A 375 -7.55 0.70 21.63
CA ASN A 375 -6.76 -0.40 22.18
C ASN A 375 -7.16 -1.71 21.50
N CYS A 376 -6.95 -1.78 20.19
CA CYS A 376 -7.31 -2.95 19.39
C CYS A 376 -6.49 -4.20 19.82
N GLY A 377 -7.11 -5.38 19.77
CA GLY A 377 -6.56 -6.68 20.18
C GLY A 377 -6.92 -7.09 21.61
N ASN A 378 -7.89 -6.46 22.26
CA ASN A 378 -8.35 -6.78 23.61
C ASN A 378 -9.64 -7.65 23.65
N GLU A 379 -10.17 -8.04 22.49
CA GLU A 379 -11.39 -8.84 22.29
C GLU A 379 -12.71 -8.14 22.72
N THR A 380 -12.70 -6.82 22.94
CA THR A 380 -13.86 -6.04 23.37
C THR A 380 -13.96 -4.75 22.55
N CYS A 381 -15.12 -4.44 21.95
CA CYS A 381 -15.33 -3.18 21.23
C CYS A 381 -15.65 -2.03 22.21
N ASP A 382 -14.65 -1.21 22.53
CA ASP A 382 -14.79 -0.09 23.46
C ASP A 382 -15.48 1.14 22.82
N ALA A 383 -15.98 2.07 23.65
CA ALA A 383 -16.80 3.20 23.19
C ALA A 383 -16.09 4.18 22.22
N ASP A 384 -14.76 4.11 22.14
CA ASP A 384 -13.92 4.92 21.26
C ASP A 384 -13.39 4.11 20.05
N GLU A 385 -13.88 2.89 19.86
CA GLU A 385 -13.51 1.96 18.79
C GLU A 385 -14.64 1.82 17.75
N SER A 386 -14.28 1.52 16.49
CA SER A 386 -15.21 1.28 15.40
C SER A 386 -14.72 0.14 14.51
N VAL A 387 -15.58 -0.38 13.63
CA VAL A 387 -15.19 -1.37 12.61
C VAL A 387 -14.09 -0.84 11.69
N GLU A 388 -13.98 0.48 11.51
CA GLU A 388 -12.93 1.12 10.71
C GLU A 388 -11.61 1.31 11.50
N THR A 389 -11.67 1.42 12.82
CA THR A 389 -10.48 1.70 13.66
C THR A 389 -9.93 0.48 14.39
N CYS A 390 -10.76 -0.51 14.75
CA CYS A 390 -10.37 -1.78 15.41
C CYS A 390 -11.21 -2.98 14.90
N PRO A 391 -11.05 -3.43 13.65
CA PRO A 391 -11.87 -4.51 13.06
C PRO A 391 -11.74 -5.87 13.77
N GLU A 392 -10.65 -6.11 14.50
CA GLU A 392 -10.40 -7.36 15.24
C GLU A 392 -11.18 -7.44 16.58
N ASP A 393 -11.43 -6.29 17.22
CA ASP A 393 -12.17 -6.19 18.49
C ASP A 393 -13.63 -5.80 18.27
N CYS A 394 -13.86 -4.86 17.36
CA CYS A 394 -15.18 -4.45 16.87
C CYS A 394 -15.58 -5.27 15.64
N LYS A 395 -15.40 -6.60 15.72
CA LYS A 395 -15.84 -7.55 14.68
C LYS A 395 -17.23 -7.15 14.20
N ALA A 396 -17.34 -6.93 12.90
CA ALA A 396 -18.46 -6.26 12.27
C ALA A 396 -19.81 -6.73 12.82
N ALA A 397 -20.48 -5.89 13.63
CA ALA A 397 -21.94 -5.91 13.82
C ALA A 397 -22.40 -4.79 14.75
N ALA A 398 -23.36 -3.98 14.27
CA ALA A 398 -24.57 -3.51 14.95
C ALA A 398 -25.03 -2.18 14.33
N VAL A 399 -25.93 -2.22 13.33
CA VAL A 399 -26.54 -1.03 12.74
C VAL A 399 -27.97 -0.94 13.22
N CYS A 400 -28.16 -0.35 14.39
CA CYS A 400 -29.47 -0.27 14.99
C CYS A 400 -30.41 0.72 14.26
N GLY A 401 -31.57 0.23 13.84
CA GLY A 401 -32.58 0.91 13.03
C GLY A 401 -32.64 0.47 11.56
N ASN A 402 -31.98 -0.63 11.16
CA ASN A 402 -32.04 -1.16 9.79
C ASN A 402 -33.17 -2.21 9.60
N GLY A 403 -33.83 -2.62 10.69
CA GLY A 403 -34.92 -3.59 10.70
C GLY A 403 -34.51 -5.06 10.73
N MET A 404 -33.23 -5.41 10.92
CA MET A 404 -32.70 -6.77 10.95
C MET A 404 -31.91 -7.03 12.24
N CYS A 405 -32.07 -8.22 12.85
CA CYS A 405 -31.37 -8.58 14.10
C CYS A 405 -30.13 -9.44 13.78
N GLU A 406 -28.95 -8.83 13.75
CA GLU A 406 -27.70 -9.45 13.29
C GLU A 406 -26.84 -10.03 14.45
N GLU A 407 -25.87 -10.89 14.14
CA GLU A 407 -25.00 -11.54 15.15
C GLU A 407 -24.18 -10.48 15.92
N GLY A 408 -24.52 -10.27 17.21
CA GLY A 408 -23.96 -9.19 18.04
C GLY A 408 -25.02 -8.19 18.54
N GLU A 409 -26.22 -8.21 17.95
CA GLU A 409 -27.37 -7.43 18.39
C GLU A 409 -28.24 -8.22 19.39
N THR A 410 -28.62 -7.58 20.49
CA THR A 410 -29.47 -8.18 21.53
C THR A 410 -30.71 -7.32 21.74
N PRO A 411 -31.82 -7.87 22.29
CA PRO A 411 -32.98 -7.06 22.67
C PRO A 411 -32.65 -5.90 23.64
N GLU A 412 -31.49 -5.96 24.32
CA GLU A 412 -30.99 -4.95 25.26
C GLU A 412 -30.03 -3.93 24.61
N SER A 413 -29.25 -4.33 23.60
CA SER A 413 -28.32 -3.46 22.87
C SER A 413 -28.92 -2.83 21.60
N CYS A 414 -29.92 -3.47 20.99
CA CYS A 414 -30.63 -2.96 19.80
C CYS A 414 -32.11 -3.40 19.76
N SER A 415 -32.93 -2.80 20.62
CA SER A 415 -34.37 -3.15 20.76
C SER A 415 -35.25 -2.75 19.57
N THR A 416 -34.71 -2.00 18.61
CA THR A 416 -35.46 -1.50 17.44
C THR A 416 -35.59 -2.58 16.36
N ASP A 417 -34.54 -3.40 16.20
CA ASP A 417 -34.46 -4.42 15.15
C ASP A 417 -34.63 -5.83 15.73
N CYS A 418 -34.06 -6.08 16.91
CA CYS A 418 -34.20 -7.35 17.63
C CYS A 418 -35.47 -7.38 18.50
N THR A 419 -36.63 -7.47 17.83
CA THR A 419 -37.90 -7.76 18.51
C THR A 419 -38.22 -9.25 18.40
N ASN A 420 -37.71 -10.03 19.37
CA ASN A 420 -37.94 -11.47 19.55
C ASN A 420 -37.02 -12.39 18.69
N ALA A 421 -36.08 -13.04 19.36
CA ALA A 421 -35.07 -13.94 18.80
C ALA A 421 -35.68 -15.28 18.33
N GLN A 422 -35.58 -15.63 17.04
CA GLN A 422 -35.78 -17.01 16.56
C GLN A 422 -34.91 -17.46 15.37
N CYS A 423 -34.14 -16.60 14.71
CA CYS A 423 -33.26 -17.03 13.61
C CYS A 423 -32.01 -17.79 14.10
N GLY A 424 -31.62 -18.86 13.42
CA GLY A 424 -30.54 -19.79 13.75
C GLY A 424 -30.98 -21.05 14.52
N ASN A 425 -32.28 -21.38 14.51
CA ASN A 425 -32.85 -22.52 15.22
C ASN A 425 -32.95 -23.80 14.37
N GLY A 426 -32.65 -23.70 13.06
CA GLY A 426 -32.67 -24.80 12.10
C GLY A 426 -34.05 -25.16 11.54
N SER A 427 -35.07 -24.30 11.67
CA SER A 427 -36.42 -24.50 11.12
C SER A 427 -37.04 -23.18 10.67
N CYS A 428 -37.63 -23.15 9.46
CA CYS A 428 -38.28 -21.96 8.91
C CYS A 428 -39.72 -21.81 9.45
N ASP A 429 -39.89 -21.06 10.54
CA ASP A 429 -41.14 -20.91 11.28
C ASP A 429 -42.09 -19.84 10.68
N THR A 430 -43.36 -19.83 11.14
CA THR A 430 -44.39 -18.94 10.59
C THR A 430 -44.09 -17.46 10.92
N GLY A 431 -43.56 -16.73 9.94
CA GLY A 431 -43.12 -15.34 10.08
C GLY A 431 -41.68 -15.12 9.61
N GLU A 432 -40.95 -16.20 9.36
CA GLU A 432 -39.60 -16.19 8.77
C GLU A 432 -39.67 -16.29 7.25
N THR A 433 -38.72 -15.68 6.57
CA THR A 433 -38.63 -15.61 5.10
C THR A 433 -37.17 -15.73 4.68
N MET A 434 -36.90 -16.09 3.41
CA MET A 434 -35.54 -16.11 2.87
C MET A 434 -34.78 -14.79 3.02
N GLU A 435 -35.50 -13.67 3.16
CA GLU A 435 -34.91 -12.34 3.32
C GLU A 435 -34.67 -11.98 4.78
N SER A 436 -35.44 -12.57 5.71
CA SER A 436 -35.37 -12.27 7.15
C SER A 436 -34.65 -13.33 7.99
N CYS A 437 -34.48 -14.56 7.48
CA CYS A 437 -33.74 -15.64 8.14
C CYS A 437 -33.19 -16.68 7.13
N PRO A 438 -32.16 -16.30 6.34
CA PRO A 438 -31.66 -17.14 5.24
C PRO A 438 -30.94 -18.42 5.69
N GLU A 439 -30.40 -18.46 6.90
CA GLU A 439 -29.71 -19.65 7.42
C GLU A 439 -30.67 -20.81 7.69
N ASP A 440 -31.85 -20.52 8.25
CA ASP A 440 -32.87 -21.53 8.54
C ASP A 440 -33.81 -21.80 7.35
N CYS A 441 -33.96 -20.83 6.43
CA CYS A 441 -34.84 -20.90 5.27
C CYS A 441 -34.10 -21.07 3.92
N SER A 442 -32.89 -21.66 3.93
CA SER A 442 -32.08 -21.91 2.72
C SER A 442 -32.81 -22.84 1.73
N GLU A 443 -32.54 -22.70 0.41
CA GLU A 443 -33.31 -23.32 -0.68
C GLU A 443 -33.58 -24.82 -0.40
N GLY A 444 -34.82 -25.09 0.03
CA GLY A 444 -35.32 -26.44 0.21
C GLY A 444 -35.36 -27.17 -1.13
N PRO A 445 -35.63 -28.50 -1.11
CA PRO A 445 -35.77 -29.27 -2.33
C PRO A 445 -36.77 -28.60 -3.28
N VAL A 446 -36.40 -28.46 -4.55
CA VAL A 446 -37.20 -27.76 -5.56
C VAL A 446 -38.59 -28.41 -5.64
N SER A 447 -39.64 -27.59 -5.53
CA SER A 447 -41.02 -28.10 -5.58
C SER A 447 -41.31 -28.75 -6.93
N CYS A 448 -42.08 -29.85 -6.93
CA CYS A 448 -42.44 -30.57 -8.14
C CYS A 448 -43.93 -30.94 -8.14
N GLU A 449 -44.54 -30.98 -9.32
CA GLU A 449 -45.89 -31.52 -9.52
C GLU A 449 -45.83 -32.88 -10.24
N VAL A 450 -44.81 -33.11 -11.06
CA VAL A 450 -44.55 -34.35 -11.79
C VAL A 450 -43.07 -34.70 -11.78
N GLU A 451 -42.73 -35.97 -12.02
CA GLU A 451 -41.32 -36.44 -12.04
C GLU A 451 -40.42 -35.66 -13.01
N ALA A 452 -40.97 -35.20 -14.14
CA ALA A 452 -40.20 -34.46 -15.15
C ALA A 452 -39.69 -33.11 -14.64
N ASP A 453 -40.27 -32.57 -13.57
CA ASP A 453 -39.81 -31.32 -12.96
C ASP A 453 -38.45 -31.51 -12.27
N CYS A 454 -38.15 -32.74 -11.82
CA CYS A 454 -36.88 -33.08 -11.17
C CYS A 454 -35.74 -33.41 -12.15
N ASP A 455 -36.04 -33.45 -13.46
CA ASP A 455 -35.03 -33.58 -14.52
C ASP A 455 -34.47 -32.22 -14.98
N ALA A 456 -35.00 -31.10 -14.44
CA ALA A 456 -34.54 -29.77 -14.79
C ALA A 456 -33.13 -29.48 -14.24
N PRO A 457 -32.32 -28.65 -14.92
CA PRO A 457 -31.05 -28.18 -14.37
C PRO A 457 -31.27 -27.55 -12.99
N ASP A 458 -30.39 -27.87 -12.05
CA ASP A 458 -30.41 -27.38 -10.67
C ASP A 458 -31.61 -27.86 -9.80
N ALA A 459 -32.52 -28.70 -10.33
CA ALA A 459 -33.62 -29.29 -9.56
C ALA A 459 -33.20 -30.44 -8.63
N CYS A 460 -32.00 -30.99 -8.86
CA CYS A 460 -31.39 -32.02 -8.04
C CYS A 460 -29.95 -31.61 -7.71
N PRO A 461 -29.48 -31.82 -6.47
CA PRO A 461 -28.10 -31.53 -6.11
C PRO A 461 -27.12 -32.28 -7.01
N ASP A 462 -26.04 -31.63 -7.45
CA ASP A 462 -25.02 -32.22 -8.32
C ASP A 462 -24.38 -33.49 -7.74
N GLU A 463 -24.44 -33.63 -6.41
CA GLU A 463 -23.87 -34.74 -5.63
C GLU A 463 -24.82 -35.94 -5.51
N ALA A 464 -26.08 -35.81 -5.94
CA ALA A 464 -27.08 -36.88 -5.92
C ALA A 464 -26.83 -37.90 -7.04
N ALA A 465 -25.98 -38.89 -6.78
CA ALA A 465 -25.48 -39.84 -7.78
C ALA A 465 -26.56 -40.66 -8.51
N LEU A 466 -27.76 -40.79 -7.93
CA LEU A 466 -28.88 -41.53 -8.50
C LEU A 466 -30.01 -40.64 -9.06
N GLY A 467 -29.82 -39.31 -9.03
CA GLY A 467 -30.84 -38.34 -9.42
C GLY A 467 -31.91 -38.13 -8.34
N CYS A 468 -32.93 -37.34 -8.67
CA CYS A 468 -34.02 -36.99 -7.77
C CYS A 468 -35.36 -37.52 -8.29
N THR A 469 -36.30 -37.73 -7.37
CA THR A 469 -37.69 -38.10 -7.68
C THR A 469 -38.65 -37.16 -6.98
N CYS A 470 -39.82 -36.94 -7.58
CA CYS A 470 -40.84 -36.10 -6.99
C CYS A 470 -41.57 -36.84 -5.87
N SER A 471 -41.32 -36.46 -4.62
CA SER A 471 -41.91 -37.11 -3.45
C SER A 471 -42.44 -36.11 -2.43
N GLU A 472 -43.46 -36.53 -1.69
CA GLU A 472 -44.07 -35.73 -0.62
C GLU A 472 -43.12 -35.66 0.59
N THR A 473 -42.85 -34.45 1.06
CA THR A 473 -42.07 -34.16 2.27
C THR A 473 -42.94 -34.35 3.52
N PRO A 474 -42.33 -34.43 4.73
CA PRO A 474 -43.07 -34.56 5.99
C PRO A 474 -44.15 -33.48 6.22
N ASP A 475 -43.97 -32.29 5.61
CA ASP A 475 -44.90 -31.16 5.71
C ASP A 475 -46.05 -31.21 4.67
N GLY A 476 -46.14 -32.30 3.89
CA GLY A 476 -47.22 -32.56 2.93
C GLY A 476 -47.08 -31.81 1.60
N GLN A 477 -45.87 -31.39 1.24
CA GLN A 477 -45.56 -30.73 -0.03
C GLN A 477 -44.72 -31.64 -0.93
N SER A 478 -44.96 -31.63 -2.23
CA SER A 478 -44.16 -32.42 -3.19
C SER A 478 -42.89 -31.66 -3.59
N ALA A 479 -41.73 -32.32 -3.46
CA ALA A 479 -40.44 -31.77 -3.83
C ALA A 479 -39.50 -32.82 -4.45
N CYS A 480 -38.48 -32.36 -5.15
CA CYS A 480 -37.46 -33.22 -5.76
C CYS A 480 -36.47 -33.69 -4.69
N ILE A 481 -36.53 -34.99 -4.35
CA ILE A 481 -35.74 -35.61 -3.29
C ILE A 481 -34.70 -36.56 -3.91
N PRO A 482 -33.42 -36.51 -3.49
CA PRO A 482 -32.39 -37.45 -3.94
C PRO A 482 -32.76 -38.92 -3.68
N GLN A 483 -32.53 -39.77 -4.67
CA GLN A 483 -32.72 -41.21 -4.55
C GLN A 483 -31.48 -41.88 -3.94
N CYS A 484 -31.69 -43.01 -3.25
CA CYS A 484 -30.63 -43.76 -2.57
C CYS A 484 -30.90 -45.26 -2.55
N ASN A 485 -29.84 -46.07 -2.50
CA ASN A 485 -29.88 -47.48 -2.13
C ASN A 485 -29.25 -47.72 -0.75
N THR A 486 -28.26 -46.91 -0.37
CA THR A 486 -27.61 -46.88 0.94
C THR A 486 -27.49 -45.44 1.45
N ALA A 487 -27.16 -45.27 2.74
CA ALA A 487 -26.97 -43.93 3.32
C ALA A 487 -25.84 -43.12 2.64
N ASP A 488 -24.83 -43.80 2.11
CA ASP A 488 -23.70 -43.16 1.40
C ASP A 488 -24.12 -42.52 0.06
N ASP A 489 -25.29 -42.88 -0.47
CA ASP A 489 -25.82 -42.29 -1.70
C ASP A 489 -26.48 -40.92 -1.45
N CYS A 490 -26.65 -40.51 -0.18
CA CYS A 490 -27.32 -39.27 0.18
C CYS A 490 -26.34 -38.09 0.30
N PRO A 491 -26.58 -36.97 -0.43
CA PRO A 491 -25.76 -35.78 -0.31
C PRO A 491 -25.95 -35.11 1.07
N PRO A 492 -25.05 -34.20 1.47
CA PRO A 492 -25.24 -33.36 2.65
C PRO A 492 -26.57 -32.60 2.55
N GLY A 493 -27.38 -32.64 3.60
CA GLY A 493 -28.63 -31.88 3.65
C GLY A 493 -28.39 -30.38 3.82
N PRO A 494 -29.40 -29.53 3.53
CA PRO A 494 -29.35 -28.09 3.80
C PRO A 494 -28.95 -27.82 5.26
N GLY A 495 -28.13 -26.79 5.49
CA GLY A 495 -27.65 -26.46 6.84
C GLY A 495 -26.75 -27.53 7.49
N GLY A 496 -26.19 -28.46 6.71
CA GLY A 496 -25.30 -29.52 7.24
C GLY A 496 -26.05 -30.70 7.89
N ILE A 497 -27.35 -30.82 7.66
CA ILE A 497 -28.16 -31.94 8.16
C ILE A 497 -27.68 -33.26 7.54
N THR A 498 -27.52 -34.29 8.37
CA THR A 498 -27.18 -35.64 7.88
C THR A 498 -28.44 -36.32 7.34
N LEU A 499 -28.41 -36.77 6.09
CA LEU A 499 -29.50 -37.53 5.47
C LEU A 499 -29.25 -39.04 5.58
N GLU A 500 -30.32 -39.81 5.76
CA GLU A 500 -30.34 -41.27 5.76
C GLU A 500 -31.23 -41.80 4.63
N CYS A 501 -30.89 -42.97 4.12
CA CYS A 501 -31.68 -43.63 3.08
C CYS A 501 -32.86 -44.39 3.69
N ASN A 502 -34.08 -43.96 3.37
CA ASN A 502 -35.28 -44.60 3.90
C ASN A 502 -35.64 -45.89 3.11
N PRO A 503 -36.57 -46.73 3.62
CA PRO A 503 -37.00 -47.95 2.93
C PRO A 503 -37.69 -47.74 1.57
N GLN A 504 -38.06 -46.52 1.22
CA GLN A 504 -38.65 -46.15 -0.07
C GLN A 504 -37.57 -45.77 -1.10
N GLY A 505 -36.30 -45.74 -0.70
CA GLY A 505 -35.17 -45.43 -1.58
C GLY A 505 -34.97 -43.94 -1.83
N ILE A 506 -35.35 -43.09 -0.87
CA ILE A 506 -35.12 -41.64 -0.92
C ILE A 506 -34.39 -41.15 0.34
N CYS A 507 -33.60 -40.09 0.17
CA CYS A 507 -32.84 -39.46 1.24
C CYS A 507 -33.73 -38.58 2.11
N VAL A 508 -33.74 -38.84 3.42
CA VAL A 508 -34.54 -38.09 4.41
C VAL A 508 -33.67 -37.70 5.61
N PRO A 509 -34.01 -36.64 6.37
CA PRO A 509 -33.24 -36.26 7.56
C PRO A 509 -33.11 -37.40 8.58
N SER A 510 -31.89 -37.59 9.11
CA SER A 510 -31.62 -38.62 10.12
C SER A 510 -32.32 -38.28 11.44
N GLY A 511 -33.08 -39.23 11.99
CA GLY A 511 -33.73 -39.07 13.30
C GLY A 511 -35.17 -38.55 13.32
N MET A 512 -35.85 -38.52 12.16
CA MET A 512 -37.31 -38.31 12.07
C MET A 512 -38.14 -39.58 12.32
#